data_AF-A0A925PHF1-F1
#
_entry.id   AF-A0A925PHF1-F1
#
_cell.length_a   1.000
_cell.length_b   1.000
_cell.length_c   1.000
_cell.angle_alpha   90.00
_cell.angle_beta   90.00
_cell.angle_gamma   90.00
#
_symmetry.space_group_name_H-M   'P 1'
#
loop_
_entity.id
_entity.type
_entity.pdbx_description
1 polymer ?
#
loop_
_entity_poly.entity_id
_entity_poly.type
_entity_poly.pdbx_seq_one_letter_code
_entity_poly.pdbx_strand_id
1 'polypeptide(L)'
;MRTLAKGKPVAQISIAGELGMSLCDVQAALTTFKDIEYDTDGNLVACGLSLSPTPHCFQVNGQNLFTWCALDALMYPVALQQTAQVESHCPVTGLQFG
;
A
#
# COMPACT_ATOMS: atom_id res chain seq x y z
N MET A 1 -5.06 -2.85 2.47
CA MET A 1 -3.70 -3.27 2.89
C MET A 1 -3.36 -4.70 2.49
N ARG A 2 -3.95 -5.75 3.09
CA ARG A 2 -3.57 -7.16 2.79
C ARG A 2 -3.70 -7.57 1.32
N THR A 3 -4.69 -7.05 0.61
CA THR A 3 -4.92 -7.36 -0.81
C THR A 3 -3.86 -6.70 -1.70
N LEU A 4 -3.47 -5.46 -1.39
CA LEU A 4 -2.35 -4.75 -2.04
C LEU A 4 -0.99 -5.39 -1.76
N ALA A 5 -0.80 -5.98 -0.57
CA ALA A 5 0.42 -6.70 -0.21
C ALA A 5 0.71 -7.92 -1.13
N LYS A 6 -0.25 -8.33 -1.96
CA LYS A 6 -0.07 -9.35 -3.00
C LYS A 6 0.56 -8.80 -4.30
N GLY A 7 0.84 -7.49 -4.36
CA GLY A 7 1.52 -6.84 -5.49
C GLY A 7 0.67 -6.67 -6.75
N LYS A 8 -0.65 -6.58 -6.61
CA LYS A 8 -1.57 -6.40 -7.74
C LYS A 8 -2.55 -5.26 -7.49
N PRO A 9 -2.97 -4.52 -8.53
CA PRO A 9 -4.07 -3.58 -8.43
C PRO A 9 -5.31 -4.28 -7.87
N VAL A 10 -6.04 -3.60 -7.00
CA VAL A 10 -7.18 -4.18 -6.30
C VAL A 10 -8.46 -3.52 -6.78
N ALA A 11 -9.32 -4.30 -7.44
CA ALA A 11 -10.63 -3.82 -7.85
C ALA A 11 -11.49 -3.52 -6.61
N GLN A 12 -12.19 -2.38 -6.61
CA GLN A 12 -13.02 -1.96 -5.47
C GLN A 12 -14.13 -2.98 -5.14
N ILE A 13 -14.63 -3.69 -6.16
CA ILE A 13 -15.60 -4.78 -5.99
C ILE A 13 -15.02 -5.98 -5.23
N SER A 14 -13.72 -6.26 -5.40
CA SER A 14 -13.04 -7.32 -4.64
C SER A 14 -12.89 -6.92 -3.17
N ILE A 15 -12.62 -5.63 -2.90
CA ILE A 15 -12.59 -5.09 -1.53
C ILE A 15 -13.96 -5.24 -0.87
N ALA A 16 -15.02 -4.86 -1.59
CA ALA A 16 -16.40 -5.02 -1.12
C ALA A 16 -16.74 -6.49 -0.81
N GLY A 17 -16.35 -7.42 -1.68
CA GLY A 17 -16.51 -8.86 -1.47
C GLY A 17 -15.75 -9.40 -0.26
N GLU A 18 -14.49 -8.98 -0.07
CA GLU A 18 -13.67 -9.40 1.09
C GLU A 18 -14.17 -8.82 2.42
N LEU A 19 -14.74 -7.60 2.40
CA LEU A 19 -15.29 -6.93 3.59
C LEU A 19 -16.76 -7.29 3.85
N GLY A 20 -17.45 -7.93 2.92
CA GLY A 20 -18.90 -8.17 2.99
C GLY A 20 -19.73 -6.88 2.96
N MET A 21 -19.20 -5.82 2.37
CA MET A 21 -19.83 -4.49 2.28
C MET A 21 -20.40 -4.24 0.88
N SER A 22 -21.27 -3.24 0.74
CA SER A 22 -21.70 -2.80 -0.58
C SER A 22 -20.58 -2.01 -1.28
N LEU A 23 -20.56 -2.02 -2.61
CA LEU A 23 -19.59 -1.22 -3.38
C LEU A 23 -19.71 0.28 -3.08
N CYS A 24 -20.93 0.77 -2.84
CA CYS A 24 -21.20 2.17 -2.51
C CYS A 24 -20.57 2.56 -1.15
N ASP A 25 -20.69 1.70 -0.14
CA ASP A 25 -20.11 1.95 1.18
C ASP A 25 -18.58 1.92 1.14
N VAL A 26 -18.01 1.00 0.35
CA VAL A 26 -16.56 0.96 0.12
C VAL A 26 -16.10 2.23 -0.58
N GLN A 27 -16.79 2.67 -1.63
CA GLN A 27 -16.46 3.91 -2.33
C GLN A 27 -16.55 5.12 -1.40
N ALA A 28 -17.61 5.23 -0.61
CA ALA A 28 -17.76 6.30 0.37
C ALA A 28 -16.62 6.28 1.41
N ALA A 29 -16.26 5.11 1.94
CA ALA A 29 -15.14 4.97 2.87
C ALA A 29 -13.82 5.37 2.20
N LEU A 30 -13.56 4.94 0.95
CA LEU A 30 -12.35 5.29 0.21
C LEU A 30 -12.25 6.80 -0.04
N THR A 31 -13.36 7.52 -0.26
CA THR A 31 -13.33 8.99 -0.42
C THR A 31 -12.87 9.75 0.82
N THR A 32 -12.88 9.11 2.01
CA THR A 32 -12.38 9.75 3.24
C THR A 32 -10.85 9.78 3.32
N PHE A 33 -10.17 8.92 2.54
CA PHE A 33 -8.72 8.88 2.46
C PHE A 33 -8.25 9.75 1.30
N LYS A 34 -7.48 10.80 1.60
CA LYS A 34 -7.02 11.76 0.58
C LYS A 34 -5.93 11.22 -0.34
N ASP A 35 -5.19 10.23 0.12
CA ASP A 35 -3.95 9.83 -0.53
C ASP A 35 -4.12 8.59 -1.43
N ILE A 36 -5.34 8.06 -1.59
CA ILE A 36 -5.56 6.85 -2.39
C ILE A 36 -5.31 7.12 -3.88
N GLU A 37 -4.51 6.25 -4.50
CA GLU A 37 -4.23 6.28 -5.93
C GLU A 37 -4.96 5.14 -6.64
N TYR A 38 -5.46 5.44 -7.84
CA TYR A 38 -6.15 4.50 -8.71
C TYR A 38 -5.44 4.41 -10.08
N ASP A 39 -5.50 3.24 -10.71
CA ASP A 39 -5.10 3.08 -12.12
C ASP A 39 -6.15 3.63 -13.09
N THR A 40 -5.86 3.55 -14.39
CA THR A 40 -6.76 3.98 -15.46
C THR A 40 -8.07 3.19 -15.52
N ASP A 41 -8.09 1.98 -14.97
CA ASP A 41 -9.25 1.10 -14.91
C ASP A 41 -10.06 1.30 -13.61
N GLY A 42 -9.64 2.23 -12.74
CA GLY A 42 -10.29 2.55 -11.47
C GLY A 42 -9.98 1.56 -10.34
N ASN A 43 -9.00 0.67 -10.53
CA ASN A 43 -8.52 -0.21 -9.45
C ASN A 43 -7.60 0.55 -8.52
N LEU A 44 -7.64 0.18 -7.25
CA LEU A 44 -6.80 0.77 -6.23
C LEU A 44 -5.36 0.26 -6.37
N VAL A 45 -4.42 1.19 -6.57
CA VAL A 45 -2.98 0.90 -6.71
C VAL A 45 -2.14 1.42 -5.55
N ALA A 46 -2.67 2.39 -4.79
CA ALA A 46 -2.03 2.82 -3.55
C ALA A 46 -3.04 3.20 -2.47
N CYS A 47 -2.79 2.78 -1.24
CA CYS A 47 -3.49 3.20 -0.03
C CYS A 47 -2.58 2.88 1.16
N GLY A 48 -1.72 3.82 1.57
CA GLY A 48 -0.64 3.61 2.55
C GLY A 48 0.51 2.79 1.97
N LEU A 49 0.19 1.63 1.40
CA LEU A 49 1.05 0.81 0.56
C LEU A 49 0.80 1.15 -0.91
N SER A 50 1.87 1.31 -1.69
CA SER A 50 1.82 1.69 -3.11
C SER A 50 2.49 0.66 -4.00
N LEU A 51 1.92 0.44 -5.18
CA LEU A 51 2.55 -0.27 -6.30
C LEU A 51 3.47 0.65 -7.11
N SER A 52 3.29 1.96 -6.99
CA SER A 52 4.11 2.97 -7.64
C SER A 52 5.38 3.24 -6.84
N PRO A 53 6.53 3.45 -7.49
CA PRO A 53 7.79 3.72 -6.80
C PRO A 53 7.73 4.93 -5.88
N THR A 54 8.18 4.75 -4.64
CA THR A 54 8.46 5.83 -3.68
C THR A 54 9.90 5.70 -3.16
N PRO A 55 10.43 6.70 -2.43
CA PRO A 55 11.76 6.60 -1.80
C PRO A 55 11.90 5.49 -0.75
N HIS A 56 10.79 4.89 -0.31
CA HIS A 56 10.74 3.84 0.70
C HIS A 56 10.29 2.53 0.05
N CYS A 57 11.27 1.71 -0.34
CA CYS A 57 11.03 0.36 -0.86
C CYS A 57 10.62 -0.56 0.29
N PHE A 58 9.55 -1.32 0.07
CA PHE A 58 8.95 -2.23 1.05
C PHE A 58 8.75 -3.60 0.41
N GLN A 59 9.63 -4.54 0.70
CA GLN A 59 9.54 -5.90 0.16
C GLN A 59 8.87 -6.81 1.18
N VAL A 60 7.72 -7.37 0.85
CA VAL A 60 6.98 -8.29 1.73
C VAL A 60 6.48 -9.48 0.93
N ASN A 61 6.61 -10.70 1.48
CA ASN A 61 6.12 -11.92 0.84
C ASN A 61 6.62 -12.11 -0.62
N GLY A 62 7.87 -11.71 -0.90
CA GLY A 62 8.47 -11.77 -2.24
C GLY A 62 7.91 -10.76 -3.25
N GLN A 63 7.11 -9.78 -2.80
CA GLN A 63 6.61 -8.68 -3.61
C GLN A 63 7.38 -7.40 -3.29
N ASN A 64 7.79 -6.68 -4.34
CA ASN A 64 8.39 -5.36 -4.21
C ASN A 64 7.29 -4.30 -4.26
N LEU A 65 7.07 -3.65 -3.13
CA LEU A 65 6.07 -2.62 -2.95
C LEU A 65 6.76 -1.38 -2.39
N PHE A 66 5.97 -0.35 -2.13
CA PHE A 66 6.46 0.93 -1.64
C PHE A 66 5.56 1.46 -0.53
N THR A 67 6.10 2.30 0.35
CA THR A 67 5.31 3.03 1.36
C THR A 67 5.48 4.53 1.19
N TRP A 68 4.50 5.31 1.63
CA TRP A 68 4.57 6.76 1.47
C TRP A 68 5.49 7.44 2.49
N CYS A 69 5.68 6.85 3.67
CA CYS A 69 6.62 7.36 4.65
C CYS A 69 7.39 6.26 5.38
N ALA A 70 8.42 6.67 6.13
CA ALA A 70 9.21 5.76 6.96
C ALA A 70 8.39 5.09 8.07
N LEU A 71 7.38 5.78 8.63
CA LEU A 71 6.53 5.23 9.69
C LEU A 71 5.68 4.06 9.16
N ASP A 72 5.11 4.20 7.97
CA ASP A 72 4.35 3.16 7.30
C ASP A 72 5.19 1.88 7.10
N ALA A 73 6.45 2.05 6.68
CA ALA A 73 7.38 0.93 6.50
C ALA A 73 7.65 0.15 7.80
N LEU A 74 7.54 0.80 8.97
CA LEU A 74 7.70 0.17 10.29
C LEU A 74 6.39 -0.44 10.82
N MET A 75 5.24 0.18 10.55
CA MET A 75 3.94 -0.26 11.06
C MET A 75 3.35 -1.42 10.26
N TYR A 76 3.50 -1.43 8.94
CA TYR A 76 2.84 -2.41 8.09
C TYR A 76 3.33 -3.85 8.22
N PRO A 77 4.61 -4.17 8.51
CA PRO A 77 5.04 -5.52 8.82
C PRO A 77 4.25 -6.13 9.99
N VAL A 78 4.02 -5.33 11.04
CA VAL A 78 3.25 -5.73 12.23
C VAL A 78 1.78 -5.96 11.87
N ALA A 79 1.17 -5.03 11.13
CA ALA A 79 -0.23 -5.13 10.73
C ALA A 79 -0.50 -6.31 9.77
N LEU A 80 0.47 -6.60 8.88
CA LEU A 80 0.41 -7.73 7.95
C LEU A 80 0.78 -9.07 8.62
N GLN A 81 1.38 -9.04 9.82
CA GLN A 81 1.99 -10.19 10.49
C GLN A 81 2.99 -10.91 9.58
N GLN A 82 3.78 -10.12 8.86
CA GLN A 82 4.77 -10.59 7.89
C GLN A 82 6.08 -9.85 8.09
N THR A 83 7.20 -10.53 7.89
CA THR A 83 8.51 -9.88 7.80
C THR A 83 8.60 -9.13 6.48
N ALA A 84 9.02 -7.88 6.54
CA ALA A 84 9.34 -7.09 5.37
C ALA A 84 10.80 -6.62 5.42
N GLN A 85 11.41 -6.50 4.24
CA GLN A 85 12.68 -5.78 4.08
C GLN A 85 12.36 -4.36 3.62
N VAL A 86 12.94 -3.37 4.29
CA VAL A 86 12.70 -1.97 3.99
C VAL A 86 14.01 -1.36 3.53
N GLU A 87 14.02 -0.73 2.37
CA GLU A 87 15.14 0.10 1.94
C GLU A 87 14.66 1.53 1.76
N SER A 88 15.40 2.49 2.31
CA SER A 88 15.04 3.90 2.30
C SER A 88 16.27 4.76 2.06
N HIS A 89 16.04 6.01 1.66
CA HIS A 89 17.09 7.02 1.52
C HIS A 89 16.99 8.05 2.65
N CYS A 90 18.14 8.50 3.15
CA CYS A 90 18.20 9.59 4.12
C CYS A 90 17.82 10.90 3.41
N PRO A 91 16.81 11.65 3.89
CA PRO A 91 16.36 12.88 3.21
C PRO A 91 17.40 14.01 3.27
N VAL A 92 18.39 13.91 4.16
CA VAL A 92 19.43 14.93 4.34
C VAL A 92 20.70 14.60 3.54
N THR A 93 21.12 13.33 3.52
CA THR A 93 22.41 12.91 2.93
C THR A 93 22.26 12.14 1.63
N GLY A 94 21.06 11.67 1.29
CA GLY A 94 20.80 10.79 0.14
C GLY A 94 21.33 9.36 0.30
N LEU A 95 21.94 9.02 1.43
CA LEU A 95 22.46 7.68 1.68
C LEU A 95 21.32 6.66 1.80
N GLN A 96 21.44 5.55 1.09
CA GLN A 96 20.53 4.41 1.19
C GLN A 96 20.83 3.60 2.45
N PHE A 97 19.80 3.14 3.14
CA PHE A 97 19.87 2.24 4.30
C PHE A 97 18.70 1.25 4.28
N GLY A 98 18.90 0.08 4.88
CA GLY A 98 17.88 -0.98 5.02
C GLY A 98 18.29 -2.03 6.03
#